data_AF-A0A537RCT8-F1
#
_entry.id   AF-A0A537RCT8-F1
#
_cell.length_a   1.000
_cell.length_b   1.000
_cell.length_c   1.000
_cell.angle_alpha   90.00
_cell.angle_beta   90.00
_cell.angle_gamma   90.00
#
_symmetry.space_group_name_H-M   'P 1'
#
loop_
_entity.id
_entity.type
_entity.pdbx_description
1 polymer ?
#
loop_
_entity_poly.entity_id
_entity_poly.type
_entity_poly.pdbx_seq_one_letter_code
_entity_poly.pdbx_strand_id
1 'polypeptide(L)'
;MSRLSSAHAPSDRRVDLYGRARRVLRQIHLWIALVLCLPLVIVGVTGSILVFRDELGNLLAPPPRLSAATDKPHTVAEIIAAMQGRIDKEFTPFLYEAPNAPEQPATLRFIALGGAGKASRIIDVLVDPVSLDFVTWHYDAFPGFLNVIVRLHGNLLMGRAGRVYVGWLGLAVLVLGISGLILWWPGRQRWRAAFLVKRGARGLRLYRDLHGAIGIWTFVVFMTVSFSGVCLAFPQTVSALVTKLMPSRDANRPEPIVRGEGVQRIDADRAIAVALLTTPRARLISIGLPLRPEQPY
;
A
#
# COMPACT_ATOMS: atom_id res chain seq x y z
N MET A 1 75.64 -6.27 -28.21
CA MET A 1 74.87 -7.12 -27.28
C MET A 1 73.72 -6.31 -26.68
N SER A 2 72.52 -6.87 -26.81
CA SER A 2 71.17 -6.37 -26.54
C SER A 2 70.97 -5.50 -25.27
N ARG A 3 70.34 -4.33 -25.44
CA ARG A 3 69.58 -3.65 -24.37
C ARG A 3 68.18 -4.24 -24.33
N LEU A 4 67.84 -4.97 -23.28
CA LEU A 4 66.48 -5.43 -23.03
C LEU A 4 65.62 -4.23 -22.58
N SER A 5 64.75 -3.80 -23.48
CA SER A 5 63.64 -2.90 -23.23
C SER A 5 62.64 -3.56 -22.27
N SER A 6 62.52 -3.07 -21.05
CA SER A 6 61.46 -3.49 -20.13
C SER A 6 60.15 -2.79 -20.54
N ALA A 7 59.28 -3.52 -21.25
CA ALA A 7 57.93 -3.08 -21.51
C ALA A 7 57.15 -2.97 -20.18
N HIS A 8 56.79 -1.74 -19.82
CA HIS A 8 55.94 -1.42 -18.67
C HIS A 8 54.50 -1.88 -18.99
N ALA A 9 54.04 -2.95 -18.35
CA ALA A 9 52.70 -3.50 -18.58
C ALA A 9 51.60 -2.61 -17.95
N PRO A 10 50.47 -2.33 -18.63
CA PRO A 10 49.44 -1.39 -18.18
C PRO A 10 48.41 -1.99 -17.20
N SER A 11 48.85 -2.79 -16.22
CA SER A 11 47.94 -3.50 -15.28
C SER A 11 47.41 -2.65 -14.11
N ASP A 12 47.94 -1.45 -13.88
CA ASP A 12 47.68 -0.70 -12.64
C ASP A 12 46.52 0.32 -12.74
N ARG A 13 46.28 0.87 -13.93
CA ARG A 13 45.34 1.99 -14.12
C ARG A 13 43.85 1.58 -13.93
N ARG A 14 43.49 0.33 -14.21
CA ARG A 14 42.11 -0.18 -14.05
C ARG A 14 41.74 -0.50 -12.60
N VAL A 15 42.69 -0.99 -11.80
CA VAL A 15 42.48 -1.34 -10.38
C VAL A 15 42.28 -0.06 -9.56
N ASP A 16 43.04 0.99 -9.86
CA ASP A 16 42.89 2.30 -9.21
C ASP A 16 41.54 2.98 -9.51
N LEU A 17 41.04 2.90 -10.75
CA LEU A 17 39.72 3.42 -11.12
C LEU A 17 38.58 2.72 -10.35
N TYR A 18 38.64 1.39 -10.24
CA TYR A 18 37.64 0.62 -9.49
C TYR A 18 37.65 0.97 -7.99
N GLY A 19 38.84 1.11 -7.40
CA GLY A 19 38.99 1.52 -6.00
C GLY A 19 38.45 2.93 -5.72
N ARG A 20 38.72 3.88 -6.63
CA ARG A 20 38.19 5.26 -6.54
C ARG A 20 36.66 5.29 -6.70
N ALA A 21 36.12 4.62 -7.71
CA ALA A 21 34.67 4.55 -7.94
C ALA A 21 33.92 3.97 -6.73
N ARG A 22 34.42 2.87 -6.14
CA ARG A 22 33.82 2.26 -4.94
C ARG A 22 33.87 3.18 -3.72
N ARG A 23 34.94 3.98 -3.59
CA ARG A 23 35.08 4.98 -2.51
C ARG A 23 34.04 6.09 -2.64
N VAL A 24 33.84 6.61 -3.86
CA VAL A 24 32.84 7.64 -4.16
C VAL A 24 31.43 7.09 -3.93
N LEU A 25 31.11 5.90 -4.45
CA LEU A 25 29.81 5.26 -4.24
C LEU A 25 29.50 5.08 -2.75
N ARG A 26 30.50 4.66 -1.96
CA ARG A 26 30.34 4.54 -0.50
C ARG A 26 30.02 5.87 0.15
N GLN A 27 30.66 6.95 -0.28
CA GLN A 27 30.42 8.28 0.28
C GLN A 27 29.02 8.78 -0.08
N ILE A 28 28.60 8.61 -1.33
CA ILE A 28 27.25 8.93 -1.78
C ILE A 28 26.21 8.12 -0.99
N HIS A 29 26.39 6.80 -0.90
CA HIS A 29 25.49 5.94 -0.14
C HIS A 29 25.40 6.35 1.33
N LEU A 30 26.54 6.61 1.98
CA LEU A 30 26.60 7.03 3.39
C LEU A 30 25.83 8.32 3.63
N TRP A 31 26.10 9.38 2.86
CA TRP A 31 25.47 10.69 3.10
C TRP A 31 24.00 10.70 2.74
N ILE A 32 23.60 10.06 1.64
CA ILE A 32 22.19 9.92 1.29
C ILE A 32 21.46 9.12 2.38
N ALA A 33 22.00 7.97 2.80
CA ALA A 33 21.38 7.16 3.84
C ALA A 33 21.32 7.91 5.19
N LEU A 34 22.32 8.71 5.52
CA LEU A 34 22.35 9.49 6.76
C LEU A 34 21.28 10.59 6.77
N VAL A 35 21.16 11.36 5.68
CA VAL A 35 20.15 12.41 5.54
C VAL A 35 18.73 11.82 5.55
N LEU A 36 18.55 10.68 4.86
CA LEU A 36 17.25 10.01 4.79
C LEU A 36 16.95 9.12 6.00
N CYS A 37 17.89 8.94 6.94
CA CYS A 37 17.74 8.03 8.06
C CYS A 37 16.48 8.34 8.89
N LEU A 38 16.30 9.61 9.28
CA LEU A 38 15.17 10.02 10.10
C LEU A 38 13.80 9.76 9.44
N PRO A 39 13.51 10.24 8.21
CA PRO A 39 12.22 9.94 7.58
C PRO A 39 12.02 8.44 7.34
N LEU A 40 13.09 7.68 7.04
CA LEU A 40 13.00 6.23 6.88
C LEU A 40 12.66 5.51 8.18
N VAL A 41 13.22 5.96 9.32
CA VAL A 41 12.85 5.42 10.64
C VAL A 41 11.38 5.71 10.93
N ILE A 42 10.91 6.94 10.69
CA ILE A 42 9.50 7.30 10.91
C ILE A 42 8.58 6.42 10.06
N VAL A 43 8.84 6.34 8.75
CA VAL A 43 8.02 5.53 7.82
C VAL A 43 8.11 4.05 8.16
N GLY A 44 9.29 3.54 8.52
CA GLY A 44 9.49 2.14 8.88
C GLY A 44 8.79 1.74 10.19
N VAL A 45 8.89 2.57 11.23
CA VAL A 45 8.22 2.35 12.52
C VAL A 45 6.70 2.43 12.35
N THR A 46 6.20 3.49 11.71
CA THR A 46 4.76 3.62 11.44
C THR A 46 4.24 2.49 10.56
N GLY A 47 4.98 2.08 9.52
CA GLY A 47 4.62 0.96 8.68
C GLY A 47 4.55 -0.36 9.43
N SER A 48 5.49 -0.59 10.37
CA SER A 48 5.49 -1.78 11.23
C SER A 48 4.27 -1.83 12.15
N ILE A 49 3.86 -0.67 12.68
CA ILE A 49 2.63 -0.55 13.48
C ILE A 49 1.40 -0.86 12.62
N LEU A 50 1.38 -0.38 11.37
CA LEU A 50 0.25 -0.57 10.45
C LEU A 50 0.07 -2.02 9.96
N VAL A 51 1.06 -2.90 10.15
CA VAL A 51 0.87 -4.34 9.89
C VAL A 51 -0.21 -4.92 10.80
N PHE A 52 -0.32 -4.41 12.03
CA PHE A 52 -1.29 -4.85 13.04
C PHE A 52 -2.51 -3.93 13.12
N ARG A 53 -2.84 -3.23 12.03
CA ARG A 53 -3.89 -2.19 12.04
C ARG A 53 -5.25 -2.73 12.47
N ASP A 54 -5.58 -3.96 12.09
CA ASP A 54 -6.91 -4.52 12.30
C ASP A 54 -7.00 -5.05 13.75
N GLU A 55 -5.93 -5.64 14.27
CA GLU A 55 -5.79 -6.05 15.67
C GLU A 55 -5.78 -4.85 16.62
N LEU A 56 -5.00 -3.81 16.29
CA LEU A 56 -4.96 -2.57 17.08
C LEU A 56 -6.30 -1.83 17.02
N GLY A 57 -6.97 -1.83 15.86
CA GLY A 57 -8.32 -1.29 15.72
C GLY A 57 -9.28 -2.00 16.66
N ASN A 58 -9.33 -3.33 16.60
CA ASN A 58 -10.20 -4.14 17.45
C ASN A 58 -9.86 -4.04 18.95
N LEU A 59 -8.60 -3.79 19.31
CA LEU A 59 -8.19 -3.62 20.70
C LEU A 59 -8.55 -2.24 21.26
N LEU A 60 -8.28 -1.18 20.49
CA LEU A 60 -8.44 0.21 20.92
C LEU A 60 -9.88 0.72 20.77
N ALA A 61 -10.59 0.21 19.79
CA ALA A 61 -12.00 0.49 19.51
C ALA A 61 -12.68 -0.81 19.05
N PRO A 62 -12.97 -1.73 19.98
CA PRO A 62 -13.65 -2.98 19.65
C PRO A 62 -14.90 -2.71 18.83
N PRO A 63 -15.13 -3.45 17.73
CA PRO A 63 -16.32 -3.25 16.93
C PRO A 63 -17.54 -3.44 17.84
N PRO A 64 -18.51 -2.50 17.77
CA PRO A 64 -19.74 -2.61 18.54
C PRO A 64 -20.38 -3.96 18.24
N ARG A 65 -20.67 -4.73 19.31
CA ARG A 65 -21.32 -6.03 19.19
C ARG A 65 -22.77 -5.82 18.78
N LEU A 66 -23.18 -6.53 17.73
CA LEU A 66 -24.55 -6.47 17.22
C LEU A 66 -25.55 -7.11 18.18
N SER A 67 -26.83 -6.80 17.97
CA SER A 67 -27.92 -7.50 18.64
C SER A 67 -27.89 -9.00 18.27
N ALA A 68 -28.19 -9.89 19.22
CA ALA A 68 -28.02 -11.33 19.06
C ALA A 68 -28.64 -11.85 17.73
N ALA A 69 -27.81 -12.48 16.91
CA ALA A 69 -28.06 -12.95 15.55
C ALA A 69 -29.13 -14.07 15.46
N THR A 70 -30.36 -13.77 15.86
CA THR A 70 -31.46 -14.75 15.89
C THR A 70 -32.33 -14.64 14.63
N ASP A 71 -32.34 -13.48 13.98
CA ASP A 71 -33.15 -13.21 12.79
C ASP A 71 -32.34 -13.20 11.49
N LYS A 72 -33.02 -13.47 10.37
CA LYS A 72 -32.40 -13.38 9.03
C LYS A 72 -31.97 -11.93 8.76
N PRO A 73 -30.74 -11.71 8.26
CA PRO A 73 -30.33 -10.38 7.82
C PRO A 73 -31.27 -9.81 6.77
N HIS A 74 -31.51 -8.50 6.83
CA HIS A 74 -32.21 -7.76 5.79
C HIS A 74 -31.46 -7.82 4.45
N THR A 75 -32.19 -7.57 3.36
CA THR A 75 -31.55 -7.54 2.03
C THR A 75 -30.64 -6.32 1.89
N VAL A 76 -29.70 -6.37 0.96
CA VAL A 76 -28.74 -5.27 0.79
C VAL A 76 -29.47 -3.99 0.34
N ALA A 77 -30.50 -4.11 -0.49
CA ALA A 77 -31.32 -2.96 -0.90
C ALA A 77 -32.07 -2.33 0.29
N GLU A 78 -32.63 -3.14 1.19
CA GLU A 78 -33.34 -2.66 2.39
C GLU A 78 -32.40 -1.90 3.33
N ILE A 79 -31.18 -2.44 3.56
CA ILE A 79 -30.15 -1.81 4.39
C ILE A 79 -29.75 -0.46 3.80
N ILE A 80 -29.50 -0.41 2.48
CA ILE A 80 -29.12 0.84 1.79
C ILE A 80 -30.24 1.88 1.91
N ALA A 81 -31.49 1.49 1.63
CA ALA A 81 -32.63 2.40 1.68
C ALA A 81 -32.85 2.96 3.10
N ALA A 82 -32.76 2.11 4.13
CA ALA A 82 -32.90 2.50 5.53
C ALA A 82 -31.83 3.52 5.95
N MET A 83 -30.58 3.31 5.55
CA MET A 83 -29.48 4.21 5.90
C MET A 83 -29.48 5.49 5.08
N GLN A 84 -29.80 5.42 3.79
CA GLN A 84 -29.90 6.60 2.93
C GLN A 84 -31.01 7.55 3.40
N GLY A 85 -32.08 7.04 4.00
CA GLY A 85 -33.12 7.85 4.62
C GLY A 85 -32.68 8.60 5.90
N ARG A 86 -31.60 8.14 6.55
CA ARG A 86 -31.07 8.72 7.80
C ARG A 86 -29.88 9.66 7.58
N ILE A 87 -29.29 9.67 6.40
CA ILE A 87 -28.09 10.44 6.05
C ILE A 87 -28.49 11.62 5.15
N ASP A 88 -27.75 12.74 5.25
CA ASP A 88 -27.97 13.91 4.40
C ASP A 88 -27.95 13.56 2.92
N LYS A 89 -28.89 14.14 2.16
CA LYS A 89 -29.06 13.90 0.71
C LYS A 89 -27.82 14.26 -0.14
N GLU A 90 -26.85 14.97 0.44
CA GLU A 90 -25.56 15.26 -0.22
C GLU A 90 -24.69 14.00 -0.39
N PHE A 91 -24.90 13.00 0.47
CA PHE A 91 -24.11 11.77 0.50
C PHE A 91 -24.82 10.66 -0.27
N THR A 92 -24.16 10.15 -1.31
CA THR A 92 -24.64 9.03 -2.11
C THR A 92 -23.92 7.75 -1.70
N PRO A 93 -24.61 6.64 -1.42
CA PRO A 93 -23.96 5.36 -1.15
C PRO A 93 -23.27 4.86 -2.42
N PHE A 94 -22.05 4.34 -2.30
CA PHE A 94 -21.28 3.88 -3.46
C PHE A 94 -20.63 2.52 -3.28
N LEU A 95 -20.55 2.01 -2.05
CA LEU A 95 -19.99 0.70 -1.77
C LEU A 95 -20.65 0.13 -0.51
N TYR A 96 -21.18 -1.08 -0.63
CA TYR A 96 -21.58 -1.90 0.50
C TYR A 96 -20.54 -3.02 0.67
N GLU A 97 -20.00 -3.16 1.88
CA GLU A 97 -19.12 -4.25 2.27
C GLU A 97 -19.87 -5.18 3.23
N ALA A 98 -19.96 -6.45 2.85
CA ALA A 98 -20.62 -7.46 3.67
C ALA A 98 -19.77 -7.77 4.92
N PRO A 99 -20.41 -8.10 6.06
CA PRO A 99 -19.68 -8.38 7.29
C PRO A 99 -18.79 -9.62 7.14
N ASN A 100 -17.57 -9.57 7.71
CA ASN A 100 -16.63 -10.69 7.59
C ASN A 100 -17.05 -11.92 8.39
N ALA A 101 -17.75 -11.68 9.51
CA ALA A 101 -18.34 -12.67 10.40
C ALA A 101 -19.77 -12.24 10.80
N PRO A 102 -20.67 -13.18 11.15
CA PRO A 102 -22.06 -12.87 11.52
C PRO A 102 -22.23 -11.88 12.68
N GLU A 103 -21.22 -11.79 13.55
CA GLU A 103 -21.21 -10.91 14.73
C GLU A 103 -20.63 -9.51 14.45
N GLN A 104 -20.27 -9.22 13.20
CA GLN A 104 -19.69 -7.93 12.80
C GLN A 104 -20.70 -7.10 12.01
N PRO A 105 -20.67 -5.76 12.15
CA PRO A 105 -21.50 -4.87 11.35
C PRO A 105 -21.11 -4.91 9.87
N ALA A 106 -22.08 -4.65 9.00
CA ALA A 106 -21.83 -4.33 7.60
C ALA A 106 -21.33 -2.88 7.49
N THR A 107 -20.49 -2.59 6.49
CA THR A 107 -20.00 -1.23 6.24
C THR A 107 -20.64 -0.67 4.98
N LEU A 108 -21.36 0.43 5.11
CA LEU A 108 -21.90 1.17 3.98
C LEU A 108 -21.13 2.49 3.82
N ARG A 109 -20.47 2.64 2.67
CA ARG A 109 -19.65 3.80 2.37
C ARG A 109 -20.40 4.77 1.48
N PHE A 110 -20.43 6.02 1.94
CA PHE A 110 -21.06 7.14 1.26
C PHE A 110 -20.01 8.11 0.74
N ILE A 111 -20.35 8.81 -0.35
CA ILE A 111 -19.53 9.88 -0.91
C ILE A 111 -20.39 11.12 -1.16
N ALA A 112 -19.91 12.26 -0.66
CA ALA A 112 -20.34 13.57 -1.13
C ALA A 112 -19.31 14.04 -2.17
N LEU A 113 -19.73 14.09 -3.43
CA LEU A 113 -18.91 14.61 -4.51
C LEU A 113 -18.74 16.12 -4.29
N GLY A 114 -17.52 16.55 -3.98
CA GLY A 114 -17.21 17.96 -3.84
C GLY A 114 -17.42 18.69 -5.18
N GLY A 115 -17.99 19.90 -5.13
CA GLY A 115 -18.03 20.80 -6.28
C GLY A 115 -16.62 21.16 -6.79
N ALA A 116 -16.53 21.83 -7.95
CA ALA A 116 -15.26 22.16 -8.61
C ALA A 116 -14.23 22.75 -7.62
N GLY A 117 -13.17 21.98 -7.33
CA GLY A 117 -12.06 22.37 -6.45
C GLY A 117 -12.15 21.90 -4.98
N LYS A 118 -13.27 21.31 -4.54
CA LYS A 118 -13.39 20.70 -3.20
C LYS A 118 -13.07 19.21 -3.26
N ALA A 119 -12.36 18.70 -2.26
CA ALA A 119 -12.11 17.26 -2.13
C ALA A 119 -13.43 16.53 -1.83
N SER A 120 -13.64 15.37 -2.48
CA SER A 120 -14.75 14.49 -2.15
C SER A 120 -14.66 14.05 -0.69
N ARG A 121 -15.79 14.02 0.00
CA ARG A 121 -15.88 13.55 1.39
C ARG A 121 -16.45 12.15 1.39
N ILE A 122 -15.78 11.24 2.08
CA ILE A 122 -16.21 9.83 2.19
C ILE A 122 -16.55 9.59 3.66
N ILE A 123 -17.67 8.91 3.92
CA ILE A 123 -18.07 8.51 5.27
C ILE A 123 -18.35 7.01 5.27
N ASP A 124 -17.82 6.33 6.28
CA ASP A 124 -18.09 4.93 6.54
C ASP A 124 -19.15 4.82 7.65
N VAL A 125 -20.26 4.16 7.34
CA VAL A 125 -21.35 3.91 8.27
C VAL A 125 -21.41 2.43 8.60
N LEU A 126 -21.25 2.11 9.88
CA LEU A 126 -21.38 0.75 10.38
C LEU A 126 -22.84 0.49 10.71
N VAL A 127 -23.39 -0.56 10.11
CA VAL A 127 -24.81 -0.91 10.18
C VAL A 127 -24.94 -2.34 10.68
N ASP A 128 -25.88 -2.56 11.60
CA ASP A 128 -26.31 -3.91 11.93
C ASP A 128 -27.24 -4.43 10.82
N PRO A 129 -26.84 -5.48 10.07
CA PRO A 129 -27.64 -6.01 8.97
C PRO A 129 -28.93 -6.71 9.44
N VAL A 130 -29.07 -7.00 10.73
CA VAL A 130 -30.25 -7.66 11.30
C VAL A 130 -31.22 -6.65 11.90
N SER A 131 -30.74 -5.74 12.76
CA SER A 131 -31.63 -4.77 13.43
C SER A 131 -31.91 -3.50 12.62
N LEU A 132 -31.13 -3.25 11.56
CA LEU A 132 -31.07 -1.95 10.86
C LEU A 132 -30.72 -0.77 11.80
N ASP A 133 -30.14 -1.07 12.96
CA ASP A 133 -29.69 -0.03 13.86
C ASP A 133 -28.40 0.61 13.36
N PHE A 134 -28.39 1.92 13.58
CA PHE A 134 -27.28 2.79 13.20
C PHE A 134 -26.22 2.67 14.29
N VAL A 135 -25.08 2.06 13.98
CA VAL A 135 -24.12 1.72 15.03
C VAL A 135 -23.14 2.85 15.28
N THR A 136 -22.48 3.42 14.25
CA THR A 136 -21.61 4.62 14.34
C THR A 136 -21.28 5.18 12.94
N TRP A 137 -20.93 6.47 12.82
CA TRP A 137 -20.32 7.09 11.63
C TRP A 137 -18.84 7.41 11.86
N HIS A 138 -18.00 7.14 10.86
CA HIS A 138 -16.61 7.57 10.87
C HIS A 138 -16.28 8.36 9.60
N TYR A 139 -15.76 9.57 9.77
CA TYR A 139 -15.34 10.46 8.66
C TYR A 139 -14.00 10.03 8.04
N ASP A 140 -13.23 9.23 8.77
CA ASP A 140 -12.03 8.57 8.30
C ASP A 140 -12.20 7.07 8.56
N ALA A 141 -11.74 6.22 7.64
CA ALA A 141 -11.78 4.76 7.77
C ALA A 141 -11.15 4.22 9.08
N PHE A 142 -10.42 5.07 9.81
CA PHE A 142 -9.84 4.78 11.12
C PHE A 142 -10.06 6.00 12.05
N PRO A 143 -10.75 5.87 13.20
CA PRO A 143 -10.80 6.95 14.19
C PRO A 143 -9.48 7.09 14.97
N GLY A 144 -9.19 8.32 15.42
CA GLY A 144 -8.19 8.59 16.46
C GLY A 144 -6.72 8.35 16.06
N PHE A 145 -5.96 7.69 16.93
CA PHE A 145 -4.51 7.53 16.83
C PHE A 145 -4.06 6.80 15.56
N LEU A 146 -4.78 5.76 15.13
CA LEU A 146 -4.41 4.97 13.94
C LEU A 146 -4.45 5.81 12.66
N ASN A 147 -5.38 6.76 12.55
CA ASN A 147 -5.42 7.69 11.41
C ASN A 147 -4.15 8.55 11.33
N VAL A 148 -3.66 9.02 12.48
CA VAL A 148 -2.42 9.79 12.56
C VAL A 148 -1.26 8.95 12.05
N ILE A 149 -1.18 7.67 12.45
CA ILE A 149 -0.14 6.74 11.99
C ILE A 149 -0.24 6.49 10.48
N VAL A 150 -1.44 6.25 9.94
CA VAL A 150 -1.66 6.07 8.49
C VAL A 150 -1.20 7.30 7.71
N ARG A 151 -1.57 8.51 8.17
CA ARG A 151 -1.19 9.76 7.52
C ARG A 151 0.31 10.06 7.67
N LEU A 152 0.90 9.76 8.82
CA LEU A 152 2.34 9.91 9.05
C LEU A 152 3.14 8.95 8.16
N HIS A 153 2.72 7.70 8.02
CA HIS A 153 3.35 6.72 7.13
C HIS A 153 3.22 7.10 5.65
N GLY A 154 1.99 7.40 5.21
CA GLY A 154 1.68 7.58 3.80
C GLY A 154 2.00 8.97 3.25
N ASN A 155 2.07 9.99 4.10
CA ASN A 155 2.35 11.36 3.68
C ASN A 155 3.08 12.24 4.69
N LEU A 156 3.66 11.68 5.77
CA LEU A 156 4.35 12.45 6.80
C LEU A 156 3.51 13.61 7.37
N LEU A 157 2.18 13.47 7.38
CA LEU A 157 1.22 14.52 7.77
C LEU A 157 1.21 15.77 6.88
N MET A 158 1.92 15.77 5.74
CA MET A 158 2.01 16.89 4.80
C MET A 158 1.02 16.77 3.62
N GLY A 159 0.04 15.88 3.70
CA GLY A 159 -1.03 15.74 2.70
C GLY A 159 -0.51 15.34 1.32
N ARG A 160 -0.91 16.05 0.26
CA ARG A 160 -0.53 15.66 -1.12
C ARG A 160 0.98 15.79 -1.37
N ALA A 161 1.61 16.86 -0.90
CA ALA A 161 3.05 17.07 -1.06
C ALA A 161 3.85 15.97 -0.33
N GLY A 162 3.39 15.61 0.86
CA GLY A 162 3.96 14.52 1.65
C GLY A 162 3.91 13.17 0.96
N ARG A 163 2.80 12.84 0.29
CA ARG A 163 2.68 11.58 -0.49
C ARG A 163 3.72 11.53 -1.61
N VAL A 164 3.92 12.64 -2.33
CA VAL A 164 4.94 12.74 -3.39
C VAL A 164 6.34 12.57 -2.80
N TYR A 165 6.62 13.20 -1.67
CA TYR A 165 7.90 13.06 -0.96
C TYR A 165 8.15 11.61 -0.54
N VAL A 166 7.18 10.94 0.09
CA VAL A 166 7.30 9.53 0.50
C VAL A 166 7.51 8.61 -0.72
N GLY A 167 6.87 8.91 -1.86
CA GLY A 167 7.12 8.19 -3.11
C GLY A 167 8.57 8.30 -3.60
N TRP A 168 9.13 9.52 -3.63
CA TRP A 168 10.53 9.72 -3.98
C TRP A 168 11.50 9.14 -2.95
N LEU A 169 11.13 9.17 -1.67
CA LEU A 169 11.85 8.51 -0.59
C LEU A 169 11.94 6.99 -0.86
N GLY A 170 10.82 6.36 -1.23
CA GLY A 170 10.79 4.94 -1.62
C GLY A 170 11.72 4.64 -2.80
N LEU A 171 11.77 5.51 -3.81
CA LEU A 171 12.68 5.34 -4.94
C LEU A 171 14.15 5.51 -4.52
N ALA A 172 14.45 6.50 -3.69
CA ALA A 172 15.79 6.68 -3.13
C ALA A 172 16.25 5.46 -2.33
N VAL A 173 15.34 4.82 -1.58
CA VAL A 173 15.61 3.57 -0.86
C VAL A 173 15.94 2.42 -1.81
N LEU A 174 15.25 2.28 -2.95
CA LEU A 174 15.58 1.27 -3.94
C LEU A 174 17.01 1.46 -4.49
N VAL A 175 17.37 2.71 -4.81
CA VAL A 175 18.73 3.05 -5.26
C VAL A 175 19.77 2.81 -4.16
N LEU A 176 19.45 3.15 -2.92
CA LEU A 176 20.28 2.84 -1.75
C LEU A 176 20.45 1.34 -1.56
N GLY A 177 19.40 0.54 -1.76
CA GLY A 177 19.47 -0.92 -1.70
C GLY A 177 20.42 -1.49 -2.74
N ILE A 178 20.28 -1.07 -4.00
CA ILE A 178 21.16 -1.52 -5.09
C ILE A 178 22.62 -1.11 -4.82
N SER A 179 22.85 0.16 -4.47
CA SER A 179 24.21 0.63 -4.13
C SER A 179 24.78 -0.07 -2.90
N GLY A 180 23.95 -0.36 -1.90
CA GLY A 180 24.30 -1.13 -0.72
C GLY A 180 24.70 -2.56 -1.06
N LEU A 181 23.97 -3.23 -1.94
CA LEU A 181 24.30 -4.58 -2.42
C LEU A 181 25.64 -4.61 -3.16
N ILE A 182 25.88 -3.63 -4.04
CA ILE A 182 27.15 -3.47 -4.76
C ILE A 182 28.31 -3.25 -3.77
N LEU A 183 28.11 -2.40 -2.75
CA LEU A 183 29.13 -2.09 -1.74
C LEU A 183 29.39 -3.26 -0.78
N TRP A 184 28.34 -3.99 -0.41
CA TRP A 184 28.37 -5.13 0.50
C TRP A 184 29.11 -6.33 -0.12
N TRP A 185 28.99 -6.55 -1.43
CA TRP A 185 29.57 -7.70 -2.11
C TRP A 185 31.08 -7.84 -1.85
N PRO A 186 31.52 -8.88 -1.10
CA PRO A 186 32.91 -9.05 -0.69
C PRO A 186 33.78 -9.78 -1.74
N GLY A 187 33.20 -10.14 -2.88
CA GLY A 187 33.83 -10.99 -3.90
C GLY A 187 33.70 -12.49 -3.62
N ARG A 188 34.01 -13.31 -4.64
CA ARG A 188 33.75 -14.77 -4.67
C ARG A 188 34.50 -15.57 -3.61
N GLN A 189 35.58 -15.07 -3.03
CA GLN A 189 36.39 -15.80 -2.05
C GLN A 189 35.94 -15.62 -0.59
N ARG A 190 35.15 -14.58 -0.27
CA ARG A 190 34.80 -14.23 1.11
C ARG A 190 33.30 -14.06 1.36
N TRP A 191 32.46 -14.48 0.41
CA TRP A 191 31.01 -14.30 0.46
C TRP A 191 30.38 -14.88 1.74
N ARG A 192 30.74 -16.10 2.14
CA ARG A 192 30.20 -16.74 3.36
C ARG A 192 30.45 -15.95 4.64
N ALA A 193 31.61 -15.30 4.74
CA ALA A 193 31.98 -14.50 5.91
C ALA A 193 31.25 -13.14 5.95
N ALA A 194 30.61 -12.70 4.86
CA ALA A 194 29.86 -11.44 4.81
C ALA A 194 28.40 -11.55 5.27
N PHE A 195 27.91 -12.79 5.49
CA PHE A 195 26.59 -13.05 6.08
C PHE A 195 26.61 -13.14 7.61
N LEU A 196 27.80 -13.10 8.22
CA LEU A 196 28.00 -13.32 9.65
C LEU A 196 28.64 -12.10 10.32
N VAL A 197 28.19 -11.80 11.53
CA VAL A 197 28.86 -10.83 12.41
C VAL A 197 30.07 -11.52 13.05
N LYS A 198 31.26 -10.93 12.90
CA LYS A 198 32.48 -11.53 13.46
C LYS A 198 32.43 -11.51 14.99
N ARG A 199 32.71 -12.66 15.61
CA ARG A 199 32.85 -12.78 17.07
C ARG A 199 33.93 -11.80 17.57
N GLY A 200 33.59 -10.98 18.58
CA GLY A 200 34.49 -10.00 19.18
C GLY A 200 34.53 -8.61 18.49
N ALA A 201 33.70 -8.34 17.48
CA ALA A 201 33.57 -7.00 16.92
C ALA A 201 33.02 -6.01 17.96
N ARG A 202 33.64 -4.83 18.09
CA ARG A 202 33.23 -3.75 19.00
C ARG A 202 33.18 -2.41 18.27
N GLY A 203 32.38 -1.47 18.80
CA GLY A 203 32.27 -0.10 18.28
C GLY A 203 31.80 -0.02 16.83
N LEU A 204 32.38 0.90 16.05
CA LEU A 204 32.00 1.15 14.65
C LEU A 204 32.06 -0.10 13.76
N ARG A 205 32.99 -1.02 14.05
CA ARG A 205 33.13 -2.27 13.31
C ARG A 205 31.91 -3.17 13.50
N LEU A 206 31.37 -3.25 14.71
CA LEU A 206 30.16 -4.01 15.01
C LEU A 206 28.96 -3.45 14.26
N TYR A 207 28.73 -2.14 14.31
CA TYR A 207 27.61 -1.51 13.60
C TYR A 207 27.68 -1.70 12.09
N ARG A 208 28.88 -1.61 11.51
CA ARG A 208 29.09 -1.86 10.08
C ARG A 208 28.84 -3.33 9.71
N ASP A 209 29.31 -4.27 10.53
CA ASP A 209 29.10 -5.70 10.31
C ASP A 209 27.62 -6.06 10.50
N LEU A 210 26.92 -5.47 11.48
CA LEU A 210 25.47 -5.60 11.69
C LEU A 210 24.66 -5.01 10.54
N HIS A 211 24.95 -3.79 10.09
CA HIS A 211 24.27 -3.16 8.95
C HIS A 211 24.42 -4.00 7.69
N GLY A 212 25.62 -4.55 7.43
CA GLY A 212 25.85 -5.46 6.32
C GLY A 212 25.08 -6.78 6.43
N ALA A 213 25.09 -7.40 7.61
CA ALA A 213 24.39 -8.67 7.84
C ALA A 213 22.86 -8.50 7.79
N ILE A 214 22.30 -7.59 8.57
CA ILE A 214 20.86 -7.29 8.56
C ILE A 214 20.43 -6.89 7.15
N GLY A 215 21.19 -6.00 6.51
CA GLY A 215 20.90 -5.51 5.17
C GLY A 215 20.78 -6.62 4.14
N ILE A 216 21.67 -7.62 4.13
CA ILE A 216 21.56 -8.73 3.17
C ILE A 216 20.42 -9.69 3.50
N TRP A 217 20.21 -10.01 4.79
CA TRP A 217 19.15 -10.93 5.21
C TRP A 217 17.76 -10.34 4.95
N THR A 218 17.60 -9.03 5.09
CA THR A 218 16.33 -8.34 4.83
C THR A 218 16.24 -7.73 3.43
N PHE A 219 17.28 -7.88 2.59
CA PHE A 219 17.38 -7.15 1.32
C PHE A 219 16.15 -7.33 0.44
N VAL A 220 15.76 -8.59 0.18
CA VAL A 220 14.65 -8.90 -0.71
C VAL A 220 13.35 -8.31 -0.18
N VAL A 221 13.05 -8.54 1.10
CA VAL A 221 11.85 -8.00 1.76
C VAL A 221 11.83 -6.47 1.68
N PHE A 222 12.95 -5.83 2.01
CA PHE A 222 13.07 -4.38 2.01
C PHE A 222 12.92 -3.78 0.60
N MET A 223 13.48 -4.42 -0.43
CA MET A 223 13.29 -4.01 -1.82
C MET A 223 11.85 -4.19 -2.30
N THR A 224 11.21 -5.31 -1.97
CA THR A 224 9.81 -5.57 -2.32
C THR A 224 8.88 -4.55 -1.69
N VAL A 225 9.01 -4.30 -0.37
CA VAL A 225 8.17 -3.34 0.35
C VAL A 225 8.41 -1.90 -0.14
N SER A 226 9.66 -1.52 -0.41
CA SER A 226 9.98 -0.19 -0.96
C SER A 226 9.40 -0.02 -2.36
N PHE A 227 9.51 -1.05 -3.21
CA PHE A 227 8.92 -1.03 -4.55
C PHE A 227 7.40 -0.92 -4.50
N SER A 228 6.73 -1.70 -3.66
CA SER A 228 5.28 -1.57 -3.47
C SER A 228 4.90 -0.18 -2.96
N GLY A 229 5.70 0.41 -2.06
CA GLY A 229 5.49 1.77 -1.57
C GLY A 229 5.54 2.81 -2.68
N VAL A 230 6.50 2.71 -3.60
CA VAL A 230 6.58 3.57 -4.79
C VAL A 230 5.34 3.40 -5.68
N CYS A 231 4.89 2.16 -5.89
CA CYS A 231 3.68 1.89 -6.68
C CYS A 231 2.43 2.50 -6.06
N LEU A 232 2.30 2.44 -4.73
CA LEU A 232 1.18 3.03 -3.99
C LEU A 232 1.24 4.56 -3.93
N ALA A 233 2.43 5.15 -3.94
CA ALA A 233 2.61 6.59 -3.96
C ALA A 233 2.32 7.21 -5.35
N PHE A 234 2.64 6.50 -6.43
CA PHE A 234 2.47 6.95 -7.82
C PHE A 234 1.59 6.01 -8.67
N PRO A 235 0.32 5.78 -8.28
CA PRO A 235 -0.53 4.80 -8.95
C PRO A 235 -0.80 5.15 -10.42
N GLN A 236 -0.92 6.43 -10.76
CA GLN A 236 -1.14 6.89 -12.14
C GLN A 236 0.07 6.60 -13.04
N THR A 237 1.28 6.90 -12.57
CA THR A 237 2.52 6.65 -13.30
C THR A 237 2.73 5.16 -13.52
N VAL A 238 2.49 4.35 -12.49
CA VAL A 238 2.59 2.89 -12.60
C VAL A 238 1.52 2.33 -13.53
N SER A 239 0.27 2.78 -13.41
CA SER A 239 -0.82 2.34 -14.30
C SER A 239 -0.50 2.67 -15.76
N ALA A 240 -0.05 3.89 -16.06
CA ALA A 240 0.33 4.29 -17.41
C ALA A 240 1.48 3.44 -17.97
N LEU A 241 2.48 3.12 -17.14
CA LEU A 241 3.58 2.24 -17.53
C LEU A 241 3.10 0.81 -17.80
N VAL A 242 2.23 0.27 -16.94
CA VAL A 242 1.65 -1.07 -17.10
C VAL A 242 0.81 -1.14 -18.35
N THR A 243 -0.08 -0.17 -18.61
CA THR A 243 -0.89 -0.11 -19.85
C THR A 243 0.01 -0.05 -21.10
N LYS A 244 1.12 0.70 -21.04
CA LYS A 244 2.06 0.77 -22.16
C LYS A 244 2.78 -0.58 -22.43
N LEU A 245 3.14 -1.31 -21.37
CA LEU A 245 3.87 -2.58 -21.49
C LEU A 245 2.95 -3.78 -21.72
N MET A 246 1.70 -3.70 -21.24
CA MET A 246 0.70 -4.75 -21.31
C MET A 246 -0.67 -4.19 -21.75
N PRO A 247 -0.83 -3.79 -23.04
CA PRO A 247 -2.07 -3.17 -23.52
C PRO A 247 -3.32 -4.05 -23.32
N SER A 248 -3.15 -5.37 -23.35
CA SER A 248 -4.23 -6.36 -23.16
C SER A 248 -4.70 -6.51 -21.72
N ARG A 249 -4.06 -5.84 -20.76
CA ARG A 249 -4.33 -5.95 -19.31
C ARG A 249 -5.03 -4.73 -18.74
N ASP A 250 -5.60 -3.88 -19.59
CA ASP A 250 -6.51 -2.80 -19.20
C ASP A 250 -7.82 -3.37 -18.62
N ALA A 251 -7.74 -4.03 -17.46
CA ALA A 251 -8.91 -4.41 -16.66
C ALA A 251 -9.65 -3.17 -16.11
N ASN A 252 -9.02 -1.99 -16.20
CA ASN A 252 -9.59 -0.68 -15.86
C ASN A 252 -10.05 0.12 -17.08
N ARG A 253 -9.96 -0.41 -18.32
CA ARG A 253 -10.82 0.15 -19.36
C ARG A 253 -12.22 -0.24 -18.97
N PRO A 254 -13.14 0.71 -18.68
CA PRO A 254 -14.54 0.35 -18.71
C PRO A 254 -14.76 -0.22 -20.10
N GLU A 255 -15.08 -1.52 -20.20
CA GLU A 255 -15.72 -2.00 -21.40
C GLU A 255 -16.89 -1.04 -21.65
N PRO A 256 -17.10 -0.58 -22.89
CA PRO A 256 -18.25 0.24 -23.19
C PRO A 256 -19.46 -0.49 -22.61
N ILE A 257 -20.11 0.14 -21.63
CA ILE A 257 -21.34 -0.40 -21.08
C ILE A 257 -22.32 -0.31 -22.24
N VAL A 258 -22.46 -1.39 -23.00
CA VAL A 258 -23.47 -1.50 -24.03
C VAL A 258 -24.77 -1.61 -23.26
N ARG A 259 -25.45 -0.48 -23.10
CA ARG A 259 -26.83 -0.48 -22.63
C ARG A 259 -27.61 -1.29 -23.64
N GLY A 260 -28.00 -2.51 -23.30
CA GLY A 260 -28.96 -3.24 -24.12
C GLY A 260 -30.23 -2.40 -24.20
N GLU A 261 -30.66 -2.06 -25.41
CA GLU A 261 -31.95 -1.38 -25.59
C GLU A 261 -33.05 -2.24 -24.95
N GLY A 262 -33.82 -1.64 -24.04
CA GLY A 262 -34.91 -2.33 -23.33
C GLY A 262 -34.50 -3.12 -22.07
N VAL A 263 -33.24 -3.08 -21.63
CA VAL A 263 -32.84 -3.74 -20.37
C VAL A 263 -33.32 -2.91 -19.17
N GLN A 264 -34.21 -3.50 -18.37
CA GLN A 264 -34.72 -2.92 -17.13
C GLN A 264 -33.60 -2.92 -16.07
N ARG A 265 -33.44 -1.82 -15.34
CA ARG A 265 -32.46 -1.74 -14.24
C ARG A 265 -32.74 -2.82 -13.20
N ILE A 266 -31.70 -3.50 -12.76
CA ILE A 266 -31.78 -4.44 -11.65
C ILE A 266 -31.33 -3.77 -10.36
N ASP A 267 -31.92 -4.19 -9.24
CA ASP A 267 -31.49 -3.75 -7.91
C ASP A 267 -30.21 -4.47 -7.47
N ALA A 268 -29.63 -4.00 -6.36
CA ALA A 268 -28.40 -4.59 -5.81
C ALA A 268 -28.59 -6.07 -5.46
N ASP A 269 -29.76 -6.46 -4.94
CA ASP A 269 -30.04 -7.85 -4.54
C ASP A 269 -30.12 -8.78 -5.76
N ARG A 270 -30.74 -8.35 -6.85
CA ARG A 270 -30.78 -9.12 -8.10
C ARG A 270 -29.41 -9.21 -8.74
N ALA A 271 -28.61 -8.15 -8.70
CA ALA A 271 -27.23 -8.17 -9.18
C ALA A 271 -26.38 -9.20 -8.41
N ILE A 272 -26.51 -9.22 -7.08
CA ILE A 272 -25.85 -10.21 -6.21
C ILE A 272 -26.32 -11.62 -6.57
N ALA A 273 -27.63 -11.84 -6.70
CA ALA A 273 -28.19 -13.15 -7.02
C ALA A 273 -27.66 -13.68 -8.36
N VAL A 274 -27.63 -12.85 -9.40
CA VAL A 274 -27.09 -13.22 -10.72
C VAL A 274 -25.59 -13.56 -10.64
N ALA A 275 -24.82 -12.80 -9.87
CA ALA A 275 -23.39 -13.06 -9.68
C ALA A 275 -23.12 -14.37 -8.90
N LEU A 276 -23.93 -14.67 -7.88
CA LEU A 276 -23.79 -15.90 -7.10
C LEU A 276 -24.26 -17.14 -7.87
N LEU A 277 -25.22 -17.00 -8.80
CA LEU A 277 -25.64 -18.09 -9.68
C LEU A 277 -24.51 -18.57 -10.61
N THR A 278 -23.66 -17.65 -11.09
CA THR A 278 -22.50 -18.02 -11.92
C THR A 278 -21.34 -18.54 -11.10
N THR A 279 -21.30 -18.24 -9.79
CA THR A 279 -20.22 -18.65 -8.89
C THR A 279 -20.78 -19.20 -7.55
N PRO A 280 -21.32 -20.43 -7.52
CA PRO A 280 -22.07 -20.95 -6.36
C PRO A 280 -21.27 -21.12 -5.06
N ARG A 281 -19.93 -21.13 -5.15
CA ARG A 281 -19.02 -21.22 -3.99
C ARG A 281 -18.52 -19.85 -3.51
N ALA A 282 -18.86 -18.76 -4.20
CA ALA A 282 -18.45 -17.43 -3.79
C ALA A 282 -19.30 -16.93 -2.63
N ARG A 283 -18.69 -16.13 -1.76
CA ARG A 283 -19.38 -15.30 -0.77
C ARG A 283 -19.35 -13.86 -1.26
N LEU A 284 -20.42 -13.10 -1.01
CA LEU A 284 -20.39 -11.66 -1.19
C LEU A 284 -19.32 -11.04 -0.27
N ILE A 285 -18.39 -10.29 -0.87
CA ILE A 285 -17.41 -9.47 -0.15
C ILE A 285 -17.87 -8.02 -0.16
N SER A 286 -18.17 -7.49 -1.34
CA SER A 286 -18.70 -6.14 -1.51
C SER A 286 -19.48 -5.99 -2.81
N ILE A 287 -20.31 -4.95 -2.88
CA ILE A 287 -21.01 -4.51 -4.09
C ILE A 287 -20.89 -3.00 -4.23
N GLY A 288 -20.40 -2.54 -5.39
CA GLY A 288 -20.23 -1.12 -5.69
C GLY A 288 -21.47 -0.55 -6.36
N LEU A 289 -22.09 0.47 -5.77
CA LEU A 289 -23.37 1.07 -6.17
C LEU A 289 -23.22 2.15 -7.24
N PRO A 290 -24.24 2.39 -8.09
CA PRO A 290 -24.13 3.37 -9.15
C PRO A 290 -24.22 4.78 -8.55
N LEU A 291 -23.16 5.56 -8.73
CA LEU A 291 -23.12 6.97 -8.36
C LEU A 291 -23.85 7.88 -9.33
N ARG A 292 -24.03 7.41 -10.57
CA ARG A 292 -24.71 8.16 -11.64
C ARG A 292 -25.81 7.31 -12.23
N PRO A 293 -26.90 7.92 -12.74
CA PRO A 293 -27.95 7.20 -13.48
C PRO A 293 -27.41 6.42 -14.70
N GLU A 294 -26.22 6.76 -15.16
CA GLU A 294 -25.62 6.22 -16.38
C GLU A 294 -24.67 5.06 -16.10
N GLN A 295 -24.35 4.83 -14.82
CA GLN A 295 -23.57 3.68 -14.40
C GLN A 295 -24.45 2.41 -14.37
N PRO A 296 -23.86 1.24 -14.65
CA PRO A 296 -24.62 0.02 -14.89
C PRO A 296 -25.17 -0.53 -13.58
N TYR A 297 -26.50 -0.61 -13.51
CA TYR A 297 -27.36 -1.32 -12.56
C TYR A 297 -28.67 -1.61 -13.28
#